data_AF-A0A1Q6QI06-F1
#
_entry.id   AF-A0A1Q6QI06-F1
#
_cell.length_a   1.000
_cell.length_b   1.000
_cell.length_c   1.000
_cell.angle_alpha   90.00
_cell.angle_beta   90.00
_cell.angle_gamma   90.00
#
_symmetry.space_group_name_H-M   'P 1'
#
loop_
_entity.id
_entity.type
_entity.pdbx_description
1 polymer ?
#
loop_
_entity_poly.entity_id
_entity_poly.type
_entity_poly.pdbx_seq_one_letter_code
_entity_poly.pdbx_strand_id
1 'polypeptide(L)'
;MCDMMRGKDVKIATAYLMQTPKAASEPMLKLLKSAVANAEHNNGMDVENLYVSTVVANPGPTLKRGMPRAKGSYNRILKRTTHITIGVSEKA
;
A
#
# COMPACT_ATOMS: atom_id res chain seq x y z
N MET A 1 -0.23 -8.95 -1.76
CA MET A 1 -0.88 -8.09 -0.73
C MET A 1 -1.82 -7.12 -1.42
N CYS A 2 -1.32 -6.31 -2.35
CA CYS A 2 -2.17 -5.52 -3.25
C CYS A 2 -3.23 -6.38 -3.96
N ASP A 3 -2.86 -7.53 -4.51
CA ASP A 3 -3.80 -8.41 -5.21
C ASP A 3 -4.81 -9.10 -4.28
N MET A 4 -4.48 -9.26 -2.99
CA MET A 4 -5.38 -9.87 -2.00
C MET A 4 -6.51 -8.92 -1.60
N MET A 5 -6.22 -7.61 -1.60
CA MET A 5 -7.19 -6.58 -1.22
C MET A 5 -8.05 -6.11 -2.38
N ARG A 6 -7.54 -6.20 -3.62
CA ARG A 6 -8.24 -5.72 -4.81
C ARG A 6 -9.57 -6.44 -4.98
N GLY A 7 -10.64 -5.67 -5.18
CA GLY A 7 -12.00 -6.18 -5.38
C GLY A 7 -12.67 -6.72 -4.11
N LYS A 8 -12.09 -6.51 -2.93
CA LYS A 8 -12.72 -6.88 -1.63
C LYS A 8 -13.36 -5.65 -1.00
N ASP A 9 -14.41 -5.90 -0.22
CA ASP A 9 -15.03 -4.88 0.61
C ASP A 9 -14.02 -4.34 1.64
N VAL A 10 -14.12 -3.07 2.01
CA VAL A 10 -13.14 -2.38 2.86
C VAL A 10 -12.94 -3.08 4.22
N LYS A 11 -14.03 -3.59 4.81
CA LYS A 11 -13.98 -4.35 6.09
C LYS A 11 -13.17 -5.65 5.97
N ILE A 12 -13.36 -6.37 4.87
CA ILE A 12 -12.62 -7.60 4.61
C ILE A 12 -11.15 -7.28 4.34
N ALA A 13 -10.89 -6.24 3.55
CA ALA A 13 -9.53 -5.79 3.24
C ALA A 13 -8.74 -5.35 4.48
N THR A 14 -9.39 -4.64 5.42
CA THR A 14 -8.76 -4.26 6.70
C THR A 14 -8.43 -5.48 7.57
N ALA A 15 -9.35 -6.46 7.67
CA ALA A 15 -9.10 -7.70 8.41
C ALA A 15 -7.90 -8.48 7.83
N TYR A 16 -7.81 -8.60 6.51
CA TYR A 16 -6.67 -9.26 5.86
C TYR A 16 -5.34 -8.56 6.16
N LEU A 17 -5.32 -7.22 6.13
CA LEU A 17 -4.12 -6.45 6.46
C LEU A 17 -3.68 -6.65 7.91
N MET A 18 -4.62 -6.71 8.86
CA MET A 18 -4.31 -6.93 10.27
C MET A 18 -3.75 -8.33 10.55
N GLN A 19 -4.23 -9.34 9.82
CA GLN A 19 -3.80 -10.73 10.01
C GLN A 19 -2.53 -11.11 9.24
N THR A 20 -2.11 -10.31 8.26
CA THR A 20 -0.95 -10.66 7.44
C THR A 20 0.37 -10.30 8.16
N PRO A 21 1.31 -11.26 8.34
CA PRO A 21 2.56 -11.03 9.06
C PRO A 21 3.64 -10.39 8.16
N LYS A 22 3.34 -9.27 7.50
CA LYS A 22 4.29 -8.54 6.65
C LYS A 22 4.47 -7.11 7.16
N ALA A 23 5.70 -6.60 7.13
CA ALA A 23 5.99 -5.21 7.51
C ALA A 23 5.24 -4.17 6.66
N ALA A 24 4.82 -4.55 5.45
CA ALA A 24 4.01 -3.70 4.58
C ALA A 24 2.54 -3.54 5.04
N SER A 25 2.06 -4.38 5.97
CA SER A 25 0.68 -4.35 6.47
C SER A 25 0.35 -3.01 7.13
N GLU A 26 1.25 -2.52 8.00
CA GLU A 26 1.04 -1.30 8.78
C GLU A 26 0.89 -0.04 7.90
N PRO A 27 1.82 0.27 6.97
CA PRO A 27 1.65 1.42 6.09
C PRO A 27 0.44 1.27 5.16
N MET A 28 0.12 0.07 4.68
CA MET A 28 -1.08 -0.15 3.86
C MET A 28 -2.37 0.06 4.65
N LEU A 29 -2.42 -0.37 5.92
CA LEU A 29 -3.59 -0.18 6.78
C LEU A 29 -3.85 1.30 7.04
N LYS A 30 -2.79 2.07 7.30
CA LYS A 30 -2.88 3.53 7.46
C LYS A 30 -3.42 4.18 6.18
N LEU A 31 -2.91 3.77 5.01
CA LEU A 31 -3.32 4.33 3.73
C LEU A 31 -4.78 3.98 3.39
N LEU A 32 -5.23 2.75 3.65
CA LEU A 32 -6.62 2.35 3.44
C LEU A 32 -7.57 3.14 4.35
N LYS A 33 -7.24 3.28 5.65
CA LYS A 33 -8.04 4.10 6.58
C LYS A 33 -8.16 5.55 6.13
N SER A 34 -7.05 6.13 5.64
CA SER A 34 -7.06 7.48 5.09
C SER A 34 -7.93 7.59 3.83
N ALA A 35 -7.89 6.60 2.95
CA ALA A 35 -8.72 6.59 1.74
C ALA A 35 -10.22 6.54 2.07
N VAL A 36 -10.61 5.73 3.07
CA VAL A 36 -12.00 5.62 3.54
C VAL A 36 -12.46 6.95 4.15
N ALA A 37 -11.65 7.55 5.04
CA ALA A 37 -11.99 8.84 5.64
C ALA A 37 -12.13 9.95 4.60
N ASN A 38 -11.30 9.95 3.55
CA ASN A 38 -11.41 10.90 2.45
C ASN A 38 -12.68 10.68 1.62
N ALA A 39 -13.06 9.43 1.38
CA ALA A 39 -14.28 9.09 0.65
C ALA A 39 -15.54 9.51 1.42
N GLU A 40 -15.57 9.28 2.73
CA GLU A 40 -16.65 9.71 3.62
C GLU A 40 -16.76 11.25 3.66
N HIS A 41 -15.66 11.95 3.95
CA HIS A 41 -15.70 13.39 4.18
C HIS A 41 -15.87 14.22 2.90
N ASN A 42 -15.17 13.88 1.82
CA ASN A 42 -15.15 14.71 0.62
C ASN A 42 -16.21 14.29 -0.41
N ASN A 43 -16.56 13.01 -0.45
CA ASN A 43 -17.45 12.46 -1.47
C ASN A 43 -18.81 12.02 -0.89
N GLY A 44 -18.99 12.09 0.44
CA GLY A 44 -20.25 11.71 1.10
C GLY A 44 -20.62 10.24 0.91
N MET A 45 -19.62 9.40 0.61
CA MET A 45 -19.84 7.99 0.30
C MET A 45 -20.14 7.17 1.55
N ASP A 46 -20.98 6.14 1.41
CA ASP A 46 -21.30 5.25 2.53
C ASP A 46 -20.16 4.24 2.77
N VAL A 47 -19.55 4.33 3.96
CA VAL A 47 -18.42 3.50 4.38
C VAL A 47 -18.74 2.00 4.31
N GLU A 48 -19.99 1.62 4.52
CA GLU A 48 -20.44 0.24 4.50
C GLU A 48 -20.45 -0.37 3.09
N ASN A 49 -20.67 0.45 2.07
CA ASN A 49 -20.76 0.04 0.67
C ASN A 49 -19.47 0.24 -0.13
N LEU A 50 -18.39 0.68 0.53
CA LEU A 50 -17.09 0.87 -0.10
C LEU A 50 -16.36 -0.47 -0.33
N TYR A 51 -15.83 -0.61 -1.54
CA TYR A 51 -14.88 -1.66 -1.89
C TYR A 51 -13.59 -1.08 -2.49
N VAL A 52 -12.54 -1.88 -2.45
CA VAL A 52 -11.23 -1.49 -2.99
C VAL A 52 -11.20 -1.75 -4.49
N SER A 53 -11.34 -0.69 -5.30
CA SER A 53 -11.41 -0.79 -6.76
C SER A 53 -10.03 -1.00 -7.39
N THR A 54 -9.05 -0.20 -6.98
CA THR A 54 -7.69 -0.26 -7.54
C THR A 54 -6.64 -0.25 -6.44
N VAL A 55 -5.61 -1.08 -6.59
CA VAL A 55 -4.42 -1.06 -5.74
C VAL A 55 -3.20 -1.28 -6.62
N VAL A 56 -2.32 -0.30 -6.68
CA VAL A 56 -1.12 -0.34 -7.52
C VAL A 56 0.09 0.09 -6.70
N ALA A 57 1.20 -0.65 -6.85
CA ALA A 57 2.48 -0.33 -6.24
C ALA A 57 3.49 -0.04 -7.34
N ASN A 58 3.81 1.24 -7.53
CA ASN A 58 4.75 1.72 -8.53
C ASN A 58 6.13 1.95 -7.92
N PRO A 59 7.21 1.80 -8.70
CA PRO A 59 8.56 2.10 -8.24
C PRO A 59 8.72 3.60 -7.98
N GLY A 60 9.31 3.93 -6.82
CA GLY A 60 9.71 5.29 -6.47
C GLY A 60 11.20 5.54 -6.73
N PRO A 61 11.72 6.71 -6.31
CA PRO A 61 13.14 7.03 -6.43
C PRO A 61 13.99 6.01 -5.68
N THR A 62 15.06 5.54 -6.33
CA THR A 62 16.00 4.58 -5.75
C THR A 62 17.27 5.28 -5.28
N LEU A 63 17.54 5.22 -3.98
CA LEU A 63 18.75 5.78 -3.40
C LEU A 63 19.91 4.81 -3.55
N LYS A 64 21.04 5.29 -4.10
CA LYS A 64 22.26 4.50 -4.28
C LYS A 64 23.14 4.66 -3.02
N ARG A 65 23.66 3.55 -2.50
CA ARG A 65 24.60 3.50 -1.37
C ARG A 65 25.77 2.59 -1.71
N GLY A 66 26.92 2.89 -1.14
CA GLY A 66 28.11 2.07 -1.29
C GLY A 66 28.30 1.09 -0.17
N MET A 67 28.76 -0.10 -0.50
CA MET A 67 29.27 -1.05 0.49
C MET A 67 30.69 -1.48 0.10
N PRO A 68 31.71 -1.14 0.90
CA PRO A 68 33.06 -1.64 0.67
C PRO A 68 33.10 -3.16 0.85
N ARG A 69 33.94 -3.83 0.07
CA ARG A 69 34.12 -5.29 0.05
C ARG A 69 35.60 -5.64 0.01
N ALA A 70 35.91 -6.93 0.17
CA ALA A 70 37.28 -7.44 0.21
C ALA A 70 38.07 -7.09 -1.06
N LYS A 71 39.40 -7.01 -0.94
CA LYS A 71 40.33 -6.74 -2.06
C LYS A 71 40.05 -5.42 -2.81
N GLY A 72 39.64 -4.37 -2.10
CA GLY A 72 39.37 -3.05 -2.69
C GLY A 72 38.13 -2.99 -3.59
N SER A 73 37.27 -4.02 -3.56
CA SER A 73 36.05 -4.06 -4.35
C SER A 73 34.91 -3.25 -3.72
N TYR A 74 33.96 -2.83 -4.54
CA TYR A 74 32.82 -2.00 -4.11
C TYR A 74 31.52 -2.53 -4.71
N ASN A 75 30.53 -2.77 -3.86
CA ASN A 75 29.19 -3.15 -4.30
C ASN A 75 28.20 -2.01 -4.07
N ARG A 76 27.30 -1.84 -5.03
CA ARG A 76 26.21 -0.86 -4.92
C ARG A 76 25.01 -1.49 -4.22
N ILE A 77 24.56 -0.88 -3.13
CA ILE A 77 23.27 -1.15 -2.50
C ILE A 77 22.23 -0.18 -3.07
N LEU A 78 21.10 -0.70 -3.50
CA LEU A 78 19.95 0.07 -3.97
C LEU A 78 18.87 0.07 -2.88
N LYS A 79 18.66 1.22 -2.23
CA LYS A 79 17.55 1.44 -1.30
C LYS A 79 16.34 1.90 -2.12
N ARG A 80 15.46 0.96 -2.45
CA ARG A 80 14.26 1.17 -3.28
C ARG A 80 13.13 1.74 -2.42
N THR A 81 12.38 2.67 -2.99
CA THR A 81 11.12 3.17 -2.44
C THR A 81 9.98 2.85 -3.40
N THR A 82 8.74 2.99 -2.94
CA THR A 82 7.53 2.65 -3.71
C THR A 82 6.45 3.70 -3.50
N HIS A 83 5.76 4.07 -4.56
CA HIS A 83 4.52 4.83 -4.50
C HIS A 83 3.34 3.87 -4.54
N ILE A 84 2.47 3.95 -3.54
CA ILE A 84 1.29 3.09 -3.42
C ILE A 84 0.06 3.95 -3.68
N THR A 85 -0.78 3.50 -4.60
CA THR A 85 -2.06 4.12 -4.93
C THR A 85 -3.17 3.15 -4.59
N ILE A 86 -4.14 3.60 -3.78
CA ILE A 86 -5.37 2.87 -3.46
C ILE A 86 -6.55 3.71 -3.92
N GLY A 87 -7.43 3.12 -4.70
CA GLY A 87 -8.75 3.65 -5.05
C GLY A 87 -9.84 2.87 -4.31
N VAL A 88 -10.81 3.61 -3.77
CA VAL A 88 -12.04 3.08 -3.20
C VAL A 88 -13.22 3.56 -4.04
N SER A 89 -14.25 2.73 -4.16
CA SER A 89 -15.46 3.04 -4.93
C SER A 89 -16.67 2.41 -4.27
N GLU A 90 -17.85 2.99 -4.49
CA GLU A 90 -19.10 2.40 -4.04
C GLU A 90 -19.49 1.24 -4.95
N LYS A 91 -19.97 0.17 -4.32
CA LYS A 91 -20.55 -0.96 -5.02
C LYS A 91 -21.90 -0.51 -5.58
N ALA A 92 -22.04 -0.54 -6.90
CA ALA A 92 -23.29 -0.25 -7.59
C ALA A 92 -24.37 -1.29 -7.27
#